data_AF-A0A1Y1NDF3-F1
#
_entry.id   AF-A0A1Y1NDF3-F1
#
_cell.length_a   1.000
_cell.length_b   1.000
_cell.length_c   1.000
_cell.angle_alpha   90.00
_cell.angle_beta   90.00
_cell.angle_gamma   90.00
#
_symmetry.space_group_name_H-M   'P 1'
#
loop_
_entity.id
_entity.type
_entity.pdbx_description
1 polymer ?
#
loop_
_entity_poly.entity_id
_entity_poly.type
_entity_poly.pdbx_seq_one_letter_code
_entity_poly.pdbx_strand_id
1 'polypeptide(L)'
;MHGTEMNVSYFQRYGFNTPLLFKEKTGLGLRLPTSNFSINDVRMCVGSRRVLDVMDVNTQKNSEMTMKDWQKYYEDPDKEKLLNVISLEFSHTKLENYVQTPTVVRQIDWVDCVWPRHLKESQTEATNLLEDMKYPKVQKYCLMSVKGCYTDFHVDFGGTSVWYHILKGGKVFWLIPPTEHNLDLYERWVLSGKQGDIFFGDNVDKCARIHLTEGNTFFIPTGWIHAVYTPVDSLVFGGNFLHSFGIDKQLKIAQVEDTTKVPQKFRYPFFTEMLWYVLERYVHCLLGRSHLTTTSDMVLSPDRPHIHLTYAELHGLKEIVMYLHMLPANKKNVPDLIRDPVPLIQDVRTLIGQHCQDSRELAITGRPILSVFEDQENRVKNYTYSRSSGVRGSNKVGRPSKTSLSHDRGGGGDKNGPRRRRTRCKKCEACQRSDCGECSFCLDMVKFGGPGRAKQTCNMRQCLQPMLPVTAACVHCG
;
A
#
# COMPACT_ATOMS: atom_id res chain seq x y z
N MET A 1 21.61 10.90 13.09
CA MET A 1 21.30 11.59 11.82
C MET A 1 20.04 12.41 12.01
N HIS A 2 19.99 13.62 11.46
CA HIS A 2 18.80 14.47 11.42
C HIS A 2 17.89 14.07 10.26
N GLY A 3 16.58 14.25 10.41
CA GLY A 3 15.61 13.79 9.40
C GLY A 3 15.79 14.42 8.02
N THR A 4 16.28 15.67 7.95
CA THR A 4 16.54 16.40 6.69
C THR A 4 17.70 15.80 5.88
N GLU A 5 18.61 15.08 6.54
CA GLU A 5 19.72 14.40 5.89
C GLU A 5 19.25 13.13 5.15
N MET A 6 18.08 12.58 5.51
CA MET A 6 17.52 11.38 4.88
C MET A 6 16.70 11.74 3.66
N ASN A 7 17.39 11.96 2.55
CA ASN A 7 16.81 12.35 1.26
C ASN A 7 17.35 11.47 0.13
N VAL A 8 16.86 11.66 -1.10
CA VAL A 8 17.26 10.83 -2.24
C VAL A 8 18.77 10.91 -2.52
N SER A 9 19.42 12.05 -2.30
CA SER A 9 20.88 12.17 -2.47
C SER A 9 21.65 11.25 -1.51
N TYR A 10 21.15 11.05 -0.28
CA TYR A 10 21.74 10.12 0.67
C TYR A 10 21.72 8.69 0.11
N PHE A 11 20.57 8.24 -0.41
CA PHE A 11 20.42 6.92 -1.02
C PHE A 11 21.30 6.77 -2.26
N GLN A 12 21.38 7.79 -3.11
CA GLN A 12 22.23 7.75 -4.30
C GLN A 12 23.72 7.68 -3.96
N ARG A 13 24.14 8.40 -2.92
CA ARG A 13 25.57 8.50 -2.53
C ARG A 13 26.04 7.29 -1.73
N TYR A 14 25.23 6.83 -0.78
CA TYR A 14 25.65 5.83 0.23
C TYR A 14 24.89 4.51 0.14
N GLY A 15 23.85 4.44 -0.69
CA GLY A 15 22.85 3.38 -0.63
C GLY A 15 22.07 3.44 0.68
N PHE A 16 21.38 2.34 0.98
CA PHE A 16 20.73 2.13 2.27
C PHE A 16 21.06 0.73 2.77
N ASN A 17 22.17 0.63 3.52
CA ASN A 17 22.76 -0.66 3.91
C ASN A 17 22.84 -0.86 5.43
N THR A 18 22.61 0.18 6.23
CA THR A 18 22.72 0.14 7.70
C THR A 18 21.46 0.75 8.34
N PRO A 19 20.93 0.17 9.42
CA PRO A 19 19.77 0.70 10.12
C PRO A 19 20.01 2.11 10.64
N LEU A 20 19.00 2.96 10.51
CA LEU A 20 19.07 4.38 10.88
C LEU A 20 18.05 4.70 11.96
N LEU A 21 18.53 5.19 13.10
CA LEU A 21 17.69 5.70 14.18
C LEU A 21 17.64 7.23 14.15
N PHE A 22 16.42 7.76 14.11
CA PHE A 22 16.10 9.17 14.28
C PHE A 22 15.40 9.32 15.62
N LYS A 23 15.99 10.11 16.53
CA LYS A 23 15.43 10.36 17.86
C LYS A 23 14.08 11.09 17.78
N GLU A 24 13.91 11.91 16.75
CA GLU A 24 12.70 12.69 16.49
C GLU A 24 12.31 12.58 15.01
N LYS A 25 11.02 12.70 14.72
CA LYS A 25 10.50 12.66 13.34
C LYS A 25 10.71 13.95 12.54
N THR A 26 11.22 15.01 13.17
CA THR A 26 11.43 16.32 12.54
C THR A 26 12.32 16.19 11.30
N GLY A 27 11.88 16.79 10.18
CA GLY A 27 12.59 16.73 8.90
C GLY A 27 12.31 15.50 8.04
N LEU A 28 11.68 14.43 8.57
CA LEU A 28 11.35 13.24 7.78
C LEU A 28 10.11 13.40 6.88
N GLY A 29 9.31 14.45 7.10
CA GLY A 29 8.01 14.61 6.43
C GLY A 29 6.97 13.54 6.79
N LEU A 30 7.17 12.90 7.94
CA LEU A 30 6.27 11.91 8.55
C LEU A 30 5.14 12.63 9.31
N ARG A 31 3.89 12.35 8.93
CA ARG A 31 2.70 12.82 9.65
C ARG A 31 2.03 11.64 10.33
N LEU A 32 1.66 11.82 11.60
CA LEU A 32 1.04 10.81 12.43
C LEU A 32 -0.05 11.45 13.30
N PRO A 33 -0.97 10.65 13.86
CA PRO A 33 -1.85 11.10 14.93
C PRO A 33 -1.11 11.75 16.11
N THR A 34 -1.84 12.45 16.95
CA THR A 34 -1.29 13.04 18.19
C THR A 34 -0.91 11.95 19.20
N SER A 35 -0.09 12.31 20.18
CA SER A 35 0.32 11.41 21.27
C SER A 35 -0.83 10.94 22.14
N ASN A 36 -2.05 11.49 22.04
CA ASN A 36 -3.21 11.00 22.79
C ASN A 36 -3.94 9.85 22.07
N PHE A 37 -3.62 9.58 20.79
CA PHE A 37 -4.28 8.56 19.98
C PHE A 37 -4.20 7.17 20.62
N SER A 38 -5.32 6.45 20.66
CA SER A 38 -5.52 5.22 21.43
C SER A 38 -5.90 4.03 20.56
N ILE A 39 -5.93 2.83 21.15
CA ILE A 39 -6.41 1.62 20.48
C ILE A 39 -7.89 1.75 20.09
N ASN A 40 -8.69 2.42 20.91
CA ASN A 40 -10.08 2.74 20.57
C ASN A 40 -10.17 3.65 19.33
N ASP A 41 -9.27 4.62 19.17
CA ASP A 41 -9.24 5.47 17.97
C ASP A 41 -8.86 4.67 16.71
N VAL A 42 -7.92 3.72 16.83
CA VAL A 42 -7.63 2.75 15.76
C VAL A 42 -8.90 1.99 15.39
N ARG A 43 -9.61 1.40 16.37
CA ARG A 43 -10.88 0.67 16.15
C ARG A 43 -11.91 1.54 15.44
N MET A 44 -12.08 2.80 15.86
CA MET A 44 -13.04 3.72 15.24
C MET A 44 -12.67 4.06 13.78
N CYS A 45 -11.38 4.07 13.46
CA CYS A 45 -10.91 4.36 12.10
C CYS A 45 -10.98 3.15 11.16
N VAL A 46 -10.61 1.96 11.62
CA VAL A 46 -10.56 0.73 10.80
C VAL A 46 -11.86 -0.08 10.84
N GLY A 47 -12.69 0.13 11.86
CA GLY A 47 -13.98 -0.52 12.05
C GLY A 47 -13.94 -1.70 13.03
N SER A 48 -14.93 -1.76 13.93
CA SER A 48 -15.02 -2.77 15.00
C SER A 48 -15.03 -4.22 14.53
N ARG A 49 -15.63 -4.50 13.37
CA ARG A 49 -15.76 -5.85 12.81
C ARG A 49 -14.60 -6.24 11.89
N ARG A 50 -13.60 -5.37 11.73
CA ARG A 50 -12.40 -5.70 10.96
C ARG A 50 -11.72 -6.89 11.61
N VAL A 51 -11.55 -7.97 10.86
CA VAL A 51 -10.79 -9.15 11.31
C VAL A 51 -9.30 -8.81 11.26
N LEU A 52 -8.58 -9.19 12.30
CA LEU A 52 -7.14 -9.03 12.46
C LEU A 52 -6.47 -10.40 12.52
N ASP A 53 -5.29 -10.53 11.90
CA ASP A 53 -4.36 -11.60 12.25
C ASP A 53 -3.67 -11.23 13.57
N VAL A 54 -3.83 -12.07 14.59
CA VAL A 54 -3.28 -11.90 15.93
C VAL A 54 -2.38 -13.08 16.27
N MET A 55 -1.12 -12.77 16.59
CA MET A 55 -0.11 -13.75 16.92
C MET A 55 -0.17 -14.09 18.41
N ASP A 56 -0.28 -15.38 18.74
CA ASP A 56 0.04 -15.88 20.09
C ASP A 56 1.56 -15.96 20.24
N VAL A 57 2.12 -15.15 21.13
CA VAL A 57 3.56 -14.96 21.30
C VAL A 57 4.26 -16.24 21.75
N ASN A 58 3.60 -17.08 22.55
CA ASN A 58 4.23 -18.28 23.07
C ASN A 58 4.38 -19.35 21.99
N THR A 59 3.42 -19.41 21.07
CA THR A 59 3.42 -20.41 19.98
C THR A 59 3.92 -19.87 18.64
N GLN A 60 4.06 -18.55 18.51
CA GLN A 60 4.30 -17.81 17.27
C GLN A 60 3.26 -18.14 16.17
N LYS A 61 2.06 -18.63 16.55
CA LYS A 61 0.97 -18.96 15.61
C LYS A 61 -0.06 -17.84 15.54
N ASN A 62 -0.59 -17.63 14.34
CA ASN A 62 -1.64 -16.65 14.11
C ASN A 62 -3.03 -17.25 14.32
N SER A 63 -3.90 -16.43 14.90
CA SER A 63 -5.34 -16.64 15.05
C SER A 63 -6.08 -15.39 14.57
N GLU A 64 -7.39 -15.49 14.37
CA GLU A 64 -8.20 -14.35 13.94
C GLU A 64 -9.08 -13.85 15.08
N MET A 65 -9.22 -12.53 15.20
CA MET A 65 -10.25 -11.91 16.03
C MET A 65 -10.67 -10.55 15.48
N THR A 66 -11.79 -10.01 15.97
CA THR A 66 -12.23 -8.69 15.54
C THR A 66 -11.44 -7.59 16.24
N MET A 67 -11.33 -6.43 15.60
CA MET A 67 -10.73 -5.24 16.20
C MET A 67 -11.42 -4.81 17.51
N LYS A 68 -12.71 -5.12 17.67
CA LYS A 68 -13.42 -4.91 18.94
C LYS A 68 -12.90 -5.84 20.04
N ASP A 69 -12.74 -7.12 19.74
CA ASP A 69 -12.26 -8.11 20.71
C ASP A 69 -10.80 -7.85 21.07
N TRP A 70 -9.98 -7.46 20.08
CA TRP A 70 -8.61 -7.04 20.30
C TRP A 70 -8.51 -5.81 21.22
N GLN A 71 -9.32 -4.78 21.01
CA GLN A 71 -9.34 -3.62 21.92
C GLN A 71 -9.66 -4.07 23.35
N LYS A 72 -10.69 -4.90 23.51
CA LYS A 72 -11.09 -5.42 24.83
C LYS A 72 -9.93 -6.16 25.49
N TYR A 73 -9.26 -7.05 24.77
CA TYR A 73 -8.08 -7.77 25.24
C TYR A 73 -6.92 -6.83 25.62
N TYR A 74 -6.66 -5.82 24.79
CA TYR A 74 -5.55 -4.89 25.02
C TYR A 74 -5.74 -4.09 26.31
N GLU A 75 -6.96 -3.60 26.54
CA GLU A 75 -7.35 -2.78 27.69
C GLU A 75 -7.57 -3.60 28.98
N ASP A 76 -7.68 -4.93 28.88
CA ASP A 76 -7.82 -5.81 30.03
C ASP A 76 -6.50 -5.86 30.84
N PRO A 77 -6.47 -5.50 32.13
CA PRO A 77 -5.27 -5.63 32.94
C PRO A 77 -4.84 -7.09 33.12
N ASP A 78 -5.78 -8.04 33.09
CA ASP A 78 -5.56 -9.46 33.37
C ASP A 78 -5.60 -10.28 32.07
N LYS A 79 -4.43 -10.40 31.44
CA LYS A 79 -4.29 -11.08 30.14
C LYS A 79 -4.06 -12.58 30.32
N GLU A 80 -5.01 -13.41 29.86
CA GLU A 80 -4.87 -14.88 29.87
C GLU A 80 -3.79 -15.40 28.92
N LYS A 81 -3.66 -14.76 27.75
CA LYS A 81 -2.67 -15.09 26.71
C LYS A 81 -1.87 -13.87 26.34
N LEU A 82 -0.65 -14.08 25.87
CA LEU A 82 0.21 -13.02 25.36
C LEU A 82 0.04 -12.92 23.84
N LEU A 83 -0.66 -11.88 23.39
CA LEU A 83 -1.07 -11.71 22.00
C LEU A 83 -0.49 -10.43 21.40
N ASN A 84 -0.22 -10.45 20.09
CA ASN A 84 0.41 -9.35 19.39
C ASN A 84 -0.25 -9.09 18.04
N VAL A 85 -0.46 -7.81 17.69
CA VAL A 85 -0.90 -7.39 16.35
C VAL A 85 0.22 -6.63 15.67
N ILE A 86 0.79 -7.22 14.62
CA ILE A 86 1.88 -6.62 13.83
C ILE A 86 1.52 -6.45 12.35
N SER A 87 0.37 -6.98 11.91
CA SER A 87 0.01 -7.10 10.48
C SER A 87 -1.23 -6.28 10.09
N LEU A 88 -1.68 -5.33 10.91
CA LEU A 88 -2.82 -4.46 10.56
C LEU A 88 -2.38 -3.41 9.54
N GLU A 89 -2.52 -3.77 8.26
CA GLU A 89 -2.46 -2.84 7.14
C GLU A 89 -3.77 -2.04 7.06
N PHE A 90 -3.66 -0.71 7.02
CA PHE A 90 -4.81 0.19 7.17
C PHE A 90 -5.05 1.16 6.00
N SER A 91 -4.38 1.01 4.87
CA SER A 91 -4.71 1.79 3.66
C SER A 91 -6.17 1.49 3.25
N HIS A 92 -6.83 2.50 2.68
CA HIS A 92 -8.27 2.51 2.38
C HIS A 92 -9.20 2.49 3.60
N THR A 93 -8.68 2.74 4.80
CA THR A 93 -9.50 3.03 6.00
C THR A 93 -9.47 4.52 6.33
N LYS A 94 -10.26 4.98 7.31
CA LYS A 94 -10.18 6.37 7.77
C LYS A 94 -8.82 6.72 8.39
N LEU A 95 -8.11 5.71 8.91
CA LEU A 95 -6.81 5.88 9.58
C LEU A 95 -5.74 6.39 8.62
N GLU A 96 -5.86 6.05 7.34
CA GLU A 96 -4.95 6.50 6.29
C GLU A 96 -4.79 8.02 6.24
N ASN A 97 -5.87 8.77 6.49
CA ASN A 97 -5.83 10.23 6.43
C ASN A 97 -4.96 10.87 7.53
N TYR A 98 -4.73 10.15 8.64
CA TYR A 98 -3.92 10.62 9.75
C TYR A 98 -2.43 10.31 9.57
N VAL A 99 -2.09 9.35 8.70
CA VAL A 99 -0.72 8.86 8.55
C VAL A 99 -0.17 9.15 7.16
N GLN A 100 0.90 9.92 7.12
CA GLN A 100 1.71 10.16 5.93
C GLN A 100 3.09 9.57 6.20
N THR A 101 3.55 8.67 5.35
CA THR A 101 4.86 8.02 5.43
C THR A 101 6.02 9.03 5.39
N PRO A 102 7.29 8.66 5.60
CA PRO A 102 8.41 9.58 5.38
C PRO A 102 8.51 10.04 3.90
N THR A 103 8.98 11.28 3.68
CA THR A 103 9.05 11.87 2.32
C THR A 103 9.94 11.06 1.39
N VAL A 104 11.12 10.64 1.85
CA VAL A 104 12.04 9.85 1.03
C VAL A 104 11.44 8.51 0.62
N VAL A 105 10.64 7.87 1.48
CA VAL A 105 9.95 6.61 1.18
C VAL A 105 8.98 6.80 0.02
N ARG A 106 8.13 7.84 0.04
CA ARG A 106 7.23 8.16 -1.09
C ARG A 106 7.94 8.46 -2.41
N GLN A 107 9.22 8.85 -2.35
CA GLN A 107 10.01 9.21 -3.52
C GLN A 107 10.71 8.01 -4.16
N ILE A 108 10.84 6.89 -3.45
CA ILE A 108 11.63 5.72 -3.91
C ILE A 108 10.86 4.40 -3.85
N ASP A 109 9.74 4.34 -3.14
CA ASP A 109 8.91 3.14 -3.01
C ASP A 109 8.34 2.74 -4.37
N TRP A 110 8.64 1.51 -4.78
CA TRP A 110 8.15 0.93 -6.03
C TRP A 110 6.63 0.90 -6.14
N VAL A 111 5.89 0.80 -5.03
CA VAL A 111 4.41 0.87 -5.12
C VAL A 111 3.93 2.25 -5.61
N ASP A 112 4.63 3.33 -5.26
CA ASP A 112 4.27 4.69 -5.67
C ASP A 112 4.92 5.10 -7.00
N CYS A 113 6.14 4.63 -7.27
CA CYS A 113 6.94 5.04 -8.42
C CYS A 113 6.81 4.14 -9.66
N VAL A 114 6.42 2.88 -9.45
CA VAL A 114 6.51 1.83 -10.48
C VAL A 114 5.16 1.21 -10.81
N TRP A 115 4.36 0.86 -9.80
CA TRP A 115 3.09 0.17 -10.02
C TRP A 115 2.12 1.01 -10.87
N PRO A 116 1.37 0.42 -11.83
CA PRO A 116 0.40 1.16 -12.63
C PRO A 116 -0.65 1.86 -11.77
N ARG A 117 -0.71 3.19 -11.89
CA ARG A 117 -1.54 4.07 -11.04
C ARG A 117 -3.01 3.74 -11.10
N HIS A 118 -3.54 3.53 -12.30
CA HIS A 118 -4.95 3.21 -12.50
C HIS A 118 -5.36 1.91 -11.78
N LEU A 119 -4.45 0.93 -11.63
CA LEU A 119 -4.72 -0.29 -10.86
C LEU A 119 -4.80 0.02 -9.36
N LYS A 120 -3.85 0.79 -8.83
CA LYS A 120 -3.83 1.25 -7.44
C LYS A 120 -5.07 2.09 -7.10
N GLU A 121 -5.42 3.06 -7.94
CA GLU A 121 -6.59 3.94 -7.79
C GLU A 121 -7.91 3.18 -7.90
N SER A 122 -7.94 2.07 -8.65
CA SER A 122 -9.12 1.22 -8.75
C SER A 122 -9.34 0.30 -7.52
N GLN A 123 -8.40 0.27 -6.56
CA GLN A 123 -8.59 -0.38 -5.28
C GLN A 123 -9.44 0.52 -4.36
N THR A 124 -10.67 0.11 -4.09
CA THR A 124 -11.58 0.83 -3.18
C THR A 124 -11.74 0.15 -1.83
N GLU A 125 -11.55 -1.17 -1.78
CA GLU A 125 -11.76 -1.98 -0.58
C GLU A 125 -10.47 -2.11 0.25
N ALA A 126 -10.62 -2.11 1.57
CA ALA A 126 -9.51 -2.29 2.53
C ALA A 126 -9.11 -3.77 2.75
N THR A 127 -9.48 -4.67 1.83
CA THR A 127 -9.15 -6.10 1.87
C THR A 127 -7.65 -6.35 1.85
N ASN A 128 -7.22 -7.41 2.54
CA ASN A 128 -5.85 -7.93 2.49
C ASN A 128 -5.79 -9.33 1.85
N LEU A 129 -6.87 -9.78 1.21
CA LEU A 129 -6.88 -11.03 0.46
C LEU A 129 -6.19 -10.81 -0.88
N LEU A 130 -5.19 -11.63 -1.18
CA LEU A 130 -4.35 -11.48 -2.37
C LEU A 130 -5.18 -11.45 -3.67
N GLU A 131 -6.23 -12.27 -3.74
CA GLU A 131 -7.14 -12.37 -4.90
C GLU A 131 -7.95 -11.09 -5.17
N ASP A 132 -8.19 -10.28 -4.14
CA ASP A 132 -8.93 -9.02 -4.25
C ASP A 132 -8.00 -7.78 -4.31
N MET A 133 -6.69 -7.98 -4.16
CA MET A 133 -5.71 -6.89 -4.24
C MET A 133 -5.42 -6.55 -5.70
N LYS A 134 -5.43 -5.25 -6.01
CA LYS A 134 -5.04 -4.72 -7.33
C LYS A 134 -3.65 -4.08 -7.35
N TYR A 135 -3.03 -3.96 -6.19
CA TYR A 135 -1.65 -3.51 -6.02
C TYR A 135 -1.07 -4.08 -4.72
N PRO A 136 0.26 -4.10 -4.55
CA PRO A 136 0.89 -4.53 -3.31
C PRO A 136 0.58 -3.57 -2.16
N LYS A 137 -0.41 -3.93 -1.35
CA LYS A 137 -0.88 -3.09 -0.26
C LYS A 137 -0.12 -3.41 1.03
N VAL A 138 1.06 -2.81 1.17
CA VAL A 138 2.02 -3.07 2.26
C VAL A 138 2.69 -1.79 2.80
N GLN A 139 2.18 -0.62 2.45
CA GLN A 139 2.86 0.66 2.71
C GLN A 139 2.60 1.22 4.13
N LYS A 140 1.51 0.82 4.79
CA LYS A 140 1.03 1.44 6.04
C LYS A 140 0.48 0.40 7.03
N TYR A 141 1.26 0.12 8.06
CA TYR A 141 0.94 -0.81 9.14
C TYR A 141 0.78 -0.10 10.50
N CYS A 142 -0.20 -0.56 11.28
CA CYS A 142 -0.42 -0.17 12.66
C CYS A 142 -0.13 -1.37 13.55
N LEU A 143 0.91 -1.31 14.37
CA LEU A 143 1.28 -2.37 15.28
C LEU A 143 0.83 -2.03 16.69
N MET A 144 0.17 -2.98 17.33
CA MET A 144 -0.36 -2.88 18.69
C MET A 144 0.17 -4.08 19.45
N SER A 145 1.06 -3.83 20.41
CA SER A 145 1.71 -4.89 21.16
C SER A 145 1.60 -4.61 22.64
N VAL A 146 1.28 -5.64 23.41
CA VAL A 146 1.26 -5.56 24.87
C VAL A 146 2.65 -5.88 25.44
N LYS A 147 2.89 -5.47 26.68
CA LYS A 147 4.11 -5.73 27.42
C LYS A 147 4.39 -7.24 27.46
N GLY A 148 5.64 -7.60 27.21
CA GLY A 148 6.12 -8.98 27.18
C GLY A 148 6.15 -9.59 25.79
N CYS A 149 5.44 -9.03 24.80
CA CYS A 149 5.40 -9.61 23.46
C CYS A 149 6.79 -9.70 22.81
N TYR A 150 7.10 -10.85 22.25
CA TYR A 150 8.32 -11.14 21.49
C TYR A 150 7.96 -11.67 20.10
N THR A 151 8.56 -11.09 19.06
CA THR A 151 8.53 -11.59 17.69
C THR A 151 9.94 -12.06 17.37
N ASP A 152 10.07 -13.35 17.06
CA ASP A 152 11.37 -13.99 16.91
C ASP A 152 12.12 -13.55 15.64
N PHE A 153 13.37 -13.99 15.48
CA PHE A 153 14.22 -13.59 14.36
C PHE A 153 13.58 -13.88 13.01
N HIS A 154 13.47 -12.85 12.17
CA HIS A 154 12.94 -12.94 10.82
C HIS A 154 13.60 -11.90 9.92
N VAL A 155 13.35 -12.03 8.62
CA VAL A 155 13.61 -11.01 7.61
C VAL A 155 12.27 -10.57 7.04
N ASP A 156 12.08 -9.26 6.85
CA ASP A 156 10.83 -8.74 6.27
C ASP A 156 10.60 -9.26 4.84
N PHE A 157 9.33 -9.52 4.54
CA PHE A 157 8.91 -10.23 3.34
C PHE A 157 9.39 -9.54 2.05
N GLY A 158 9.79 -10.33 1.05
CA GLY A 158 10.36 -9.87 -0.22
C GLY A 158 11.67 -9.06 -0.08
N GLY A 159 12.31 -9.08 1.09
CA GLY A 159 13.45 -8.23 1.39
C GLY A 159 13.08 -6.75 1.40
N THR A 160 11.87 -6.42 1.82
CA THR A 160 11.48 -5.02 1.98
C THR A 160 12.38 -4.29 2.96
N SER A 161 12.56 -3.00 2.73
CA SER A 161 12.99 -2.08 3.78
C SER A 161 11.77 -1.62 4.58
N VAL A 162 11.97 -1.27 5.84
CA VAL A 162 10.88 -0.85 6.74
C VAL A 162 11.18 0.50 7.36
N TRP A 163 10.14 1.31 7.54
CA TRP A 163 10.15 2.46 8.45
C TRP A 163 9.24 2.17 9.64
N TYR A 164 9.64 2.58 10.84
CA TYR A 164 9.01 2.17 12.10
C TYR A 164 9.01 3.34 13.09
N HIS A 165 7.85 3.81 13.55
CA HIS A 165 7.74 4.95 14.45
C HIS A 165 6.95 4.60 15.72
N ILE A 166 7.58 4.82 16.87
CA ILE A 166 6.96 4.59 18.18
C ILE A 166 6.05 5.78 18.51
N LEU A 167 4.73 5.63 18.36
CA LEU A 167 3.80 6.66 18.79
C LEU A 167 3.60 6.66 20.31
N LYS A 168 3.58 5.46 20.92
CA LYS A 168 3.52 5.25 22.37
C LYS A 168 4.31 4.01 22.76
N GLY A 169 4.91 4.05 23.95
CA GLY A 169 5.60 2.90 24.55
C GLY A 169 7.05 2.78 24.09
N GLY A 170 7.48 1.56 23.76
CA GLY A 170 8.86 1.28 23.38
C GLY A 170 9.07 -0.13 22.83
N LYS A 171 10.19 -0.32 22.15
CA LYS A 171 10.60 -1.59 21.53
C LYS A 171 12.09 -1.85 21.74
N VAL A 172 12.46 -3.11 21.81
CA VAL A 172 13.86 -3.55 21.79
C VAL A 172 14.06 -4.40 20.56
N PHE A 173 15.03 -4.05 19.72
CA PHE A 173 15.37 -4.80 18.52
C PHE A 173 16.71 -5.48 18.71
N TRP A 174 16.83 -6.71 18.22
CA TRP A 174 18.09 -7.38 17.93
C TRP A 174 18.30 -7.36 16.42
N LEU A 175 19.50 -6.99 15.97
CA LEU A 175 19.81 -6.72 14.57
C LEU A 175 21.05 -7.48 14.15
N ILE A 176 20.93 -8.20 13.06
CA ILE A 176 22.00 -9.01 12.47
C ILE A 176 22.14 -8.59 11.00
N PRO A 177 23.35 -8.20 10.55
CA PRO A 177 23.55 -7.76 9.17
C PRO A 177 23.36 -8.91 8.18
N PRO A 178 22.79 -8.65 6.98
CA PRO A 178 22.53 -9.66 5.96
C PRO A 178 23.79 -10.04 5.18
N THR A 179 24.82 -10.53 5.86
CA THR A 179 25.97 -11.15 5.19
C THR A 179 25.54 -12.49 4.60
N GLU A 180 26.21 -12.95 3.55
CA GLU A 180 25.95 -14.29 2.98
C GLU A 180 26.02 -15.37 4.07
N HIS A 181 27.03 -15.29 4.94
CA HIS A 181 27.19 -16.19 6.07
C HIS A 181 25.98 -16.19 7.03
N ASN A 182 25.49 -15.01 7.42
CA ASN A 182 24.36 -14.90 8.35
C ASN A 182 23.04 -15.36 7.71
N LEU A 183 22.84 -15.12 6.42
CA LEU A 183 21.67 -15.61 5.69
C LEU A 183 21.70 -17.14 5.57
N ASP A 184 22.86 -17.74 5.29
CA ASP A 184 23.01 -19.20 5.27
C ASP A 184 22.71 -19.83 6.65
N LEU A 185 23.18 -19.19 7.73
CA LEU A 185 22.86 -19.62 9.11
C LEU A 185 21.36 -19.49 9.38
N TYR A 186 20.75 -18.39 8.96
CA TYR A 186 19.32 -18.13 9.12
C TYR A 186 18.49 -19.19 8.38
N GLU A 187 18.80 -19.48 7.12
CA GLU A 187 18.13 -20.52 6.33
C GLU A 187 18.17 -21.88 7.02
N ARG A 188 19.36 -22.30 7.49
CA ARG A 188 19.53 -23.56 8.23
C ARG A 188 18.75 -23.58 9.54
N TRP A 189 18.73 -22.46 10.26
CA TRP A 189 17.98 -22.31 11.51
C TRP A 189 16.48 -22.44 11.27
N VAL A 190 15.92 -21.73 10.27
CA VAL A 190 14.50 -21.84 9.91
C VAL A 190 14.13 -23.28 9.51
N LEU A 191 14.97 -23.92 8.69
CA LEU A 191 14.73 -25.29 8.22
C LEU A 191 14.93 -26.37 9.29
N SER A 192 15.62 -26.05 10.39
CA SER A 192 15.90 -27.02 11.46
C SER A 192 14.66 -27.39 12.30
N GLY A 193 13.62 -26.54 12.29
CA GLY A 193 12.46 -26.67 13.16
C GLY A 193 12.73 -26.38 14.65
N LYS A 194 13.97 -26.00 15.02
CA LYS A 194 14.39 -25.70 16.40
C LYS A 194 14.28 -24.21 16.75
N GLN A 195 13.40 -23.48 16.07
CA GLN A 195 13.27 -22.02 16.23
C GLN A 195 12.85 -21.66 17.66
N GLY A 196 11.97 -22.45 18.28
CA GLY A 196 11.54 -22.24 19.67
C GLY A 196 12.59 -22.57 20.74
N ASP A 197 13.65 -23.29 20.39
CA ASP A 197 14.66 -23.78 21.35
C ASP A 197 15.97 -22.95 21.30
N ILE A 198 16.22 -22.25 20.20
CA ILE A 198 17.50 -21.61 19.91
C ILE A 198 17.30 -20.12 19.67
N PHE A 199 17.89 -19.30 20.54
CA PHE A 199 18.01 -17.87 20.29
C PHE A 199 19.04 -17.61 19.18
N PHE A 200 18.55 -17.34 17.96
CA PHE A 200 19.40 -17.22 16.76
C PHE A 200 20.53 -16.19 16.89
N GLY A 201 20.34 -15.16 17.70
CA GLY A 201 21.36 -14.14 17.98
C GLY A 201 22.67 -14.68 18.57
N ASP A 202 22.65 -15.85 19.21
CA ASP A 202 23.85 -16.50 19.78
C ASP A 202 24.64 -17.31 18.73
N ASN A 203 24.05 -17.57 17.56
CA ASN A 203 24.67 -18.35 16.49
C ASN A 203 25.45 -17.49 15.48
N VAL A 204 25.48 -16.17 15.66
CA VAL A 204 26.15 -15.23 14.74
C VAL A 204 27.25 -14.47 15.47
N ASP A 205 28.26 -14.02 14.74
CA ASP A 205 29.41 -13.29 15.32
C ASP A 205 29.01 -12.02 16.06
N LYS A 206 28.00 -11.30 15.53
CA LYS A 206 27.55 -10.01 16.07
C LYS A 206 26.04 -9.87 15.94
N CYS A 207 25.40 -9.64 17.09
CA CYS A 207 23.99 -9.31 17.21
C CYS A 207 23.85 -7.99 17.99
N ALA A 208 23.45 -6.92 17.33
CA ALA A 208 23.33 -5.60 17.94
C ALA A 208 21.96 -5.44 18.61
N ARG A 209 21.91 -4.93 19.84
CA ARG A 209 20.65 -4.62 20.53
C ARG A 209 20.42 -3.12 20.59
N ILE A 210 19.23 -2.67 20.19
CA ILE A 210 18.84 -1.25 20.21
C ILE A 210 17.49 -1.06 20.90
N HIS A 211 17.36 0.03 21.64
CA HIS A 211 16.15 0.40 22.35
C HIS A 211 15.50 1.60 21.65
N LEU A 212 14.24 1.44 21.26
CA LEU A 212 13.40 2.50 20.70
C LEU A 212 12.42 2.98 21.75
N THR A 213 12.36 4.29 21.93
CA THR A 213 11.40 4.97 22.82
C THR A 213 10.40 5.78 22.01
N GLU A 214 9.36 6.28 22.68
CA GLU A 214 8.37 7.19 22.09
C GLU A 214 9.02 8.33 21.29
N GLY A 215 8.46 8.61 20.11
CA GLY A 215 8.93 9.64 19.18
C GLY A 215 10.08 9.21 18.26
N ASN A 216 10.75 8.09 18.55
CA ASN A 216 11.80 7.56 17.66
C ASN A 216 11.20 7.06 16.34
N THR A 217 11.92 7.33 15.25
CA THR A 217 11.70 6.69 13.94
C THR A 217 12.92 5.85 13.61
N PHE A 218 12.71 4.59 13.26
CA PHE A 218 13.74 3.63 12.92
C PHE A 218 13.52 3.13 11.49
N PHE A 219 14.60 3.04 10.73
CA PHE A 219 14.58 2.48 9.38
C PHE A 219 15.48 1.26 9.35
N ILE A 220 14.97 0.13 8.85
CA ILE A 220 15.74 -1.09 8.66
C ILE A 220 15.90 -1.32 7.15
N PRO A 221 17.13 -1.51 6.66
CA PRO A 221 17.37 -1.79 5.26
C PRO A 221 17.01 -3.23 4.91
N THR A 222 16.85 -3.46 3.61
CA THR A 222 16.62 -4.79 3.03
C THR A 222 17.55 -5.86 3.61
N GLY A 223 16.93 -6.98 4.00
CA GLY A 223 17.61 -8.23 4.33
C GLY A 223 18.01 -8.40 5.80
N TRP A 224 18.02 -7.32 6.59
CA TRP A 224 18.45 -7.39 7.98
C TRP A 224 17.58 -8.36 8.79
N ILE A 225 18.25 -9.35 9.38
CA ILE A 225 17.60 -10.34 10.25
C ILE A 225 17.40 -9.68 11.61
N HIS A 226 16.19 -9.73 12.14
CA HIS A 226 15.88 -9.04 13.39
C HIS A 226 14.79 -9.73 14.21
N ALA A 227 14.88 -9.56 15.53
CA ALA A 227 13.87 -9.94 16.50
C ALA A 227 13.44 -8.72 17.31
N VAL A 228 12.21 -8.74 17.83
CA VAL A 228 11.60 -7.57 18.49
C VAL A 228 10.92 -7.95 19.80
N TYR A 229 11.27 -7.24 20.87
CA TYR A 229 10.63 -7.35 22.18
C TYR A 229 9.89 -6.07 22.56
N THR A 230 8.76 -6.22 23.24
CA THR A 230 7.89 -5.14 23.71
C THR A 230 7.99 -5.00 25.23
N PRO A 231 8.83 -4.09 25.78
CA PRO A 231 8.98 -3.90 27.21
C PRO A 231 7.76 -3.25 27.90
N VAL A 232 6.96 -2.51 27.15
CA VAL A 232 5.76 -1.80 27.61
C VAL A 232 4.71 -1.80 26.51
N ASP A 233 3.43 -1.77 26.86
CA ASP A 233 2.32 -1.62 25.91
C ASP A 233 2.61 -0.48 24.92
N SER A 234 2.53 -0.78 23.63
CA SER A 234 3.04 0.08 22.58
C SER A 234 2.11 0.16 21.38
N LEU A 235 2.02 1.37 20.83
CA LEU A 235 1.34 1.67 19.58
C LEU A 235 2.36 2.25 18.61
N VAL A 236 2.49 1.61 17.45
CA VAL A 236 3.51 1.92 16.46
C VAL A 236 2.86 2.06 15.09
N PHE A 237 3.36 3.01 14.30
CA PHE A 237 3.08 3.10 12.87
C PHE A 237 4.33 2.78 12.07
N GLY A 238 4.19 1.97 11.03
CA GLY A 238 5.28 1.62 10.14
C GLY A 238 4.82 1.30 8.73
N GLY A 239 5.73 0.80 7.92
CA GLY A 239 5.43 0.44 6.54
C GLY A 239 6.62 -0.18 5.83
N ASN A 240 6.34 -1.09 4.92
CA ASN A 240 7.33 -1.78 4.11
C ASN A 240 7.38 -1.16 2.71
N PHE A 241 8.57 -1.11 2.12
CA PHE A 241 8.78 -0.59 0.78
C PHE A 241 9.95 -1.29 0.08
N LEU A 242 9.83 -1.44 -1.24
CA LEU A 242 10.93 -1.86 -2.12
C LEU A 242 11.50 -0.64 -2.84
N HIS A 243 12.79 -0.66 -3.15
CA HIS A 243 13.45 0.47 -3.81
C HIS A 243 14.63 0.03 -4.67
N SER A 244 15.02 0.88 -5.63
CA SER A 244 16.04 0.51 -6.62
C SER A 244 17.48 0.44 -6.09
N PHE A 245 17.73 0.93 -4.88
CA PHE A 245 19.06 0.93 -4.25
C PHE A 245 19.40 -0.36 -3.46
N GLY A 246 18.50 -1.36 -3.42
CA GLY A 246 18.66 -2.60 -2.65
C GLY A 246 18.23 -3.86 -3.40
N ILE A 247 18.14 -3.79 -4.74
CA ILE A 247 17.56 -4.83 -5.59
C ILE A 247 18.23 -6.19 -5.40
N ASP A 248 19.55 -6.23 -5.38
CA ASP A 248 20.36 -7.44 -5.18
C ASP A 248 19.93 -8.20 -3.92
N LYS A 249 19.83 -7.48 -2.80
CA LYS A 249 19.42 -8.05 -1.52
C LYS A 249 17.93 -8.41 -1.52
N GLN A 250 17.07 -7.61 -2.15
CA GLN A 250 15.63 -7.92 -2.27
C GLN A 250 15.42 -9.26 -2.99
N LEU A 251 16.12 -9.48 -4.10
CA LEU A 251 16.08 -10.73 -4.87
C LEU A 251 16.66 -11.91 -4.06
N LYS A 252 17.77 -11.69 -3.33
CA LYS A 252 18.35 -12.71 -2.45
C LYS A 252 17.37 -13.15 -1.37
N ILE A 253 16.64 -12.22 -0.74
CA ILE A 253 15.62 -12.58 0.26
C ILE A 253 14.43 -13.31 -0.38
N ALA A 254 13.98 -12.91 -1.57
CA ALA A 254 12.95 -13.68 -2.28
C ALA A 254 13.38 -15.14 -2.54
N GLN A 255 14.66 -15.38 -2.83
CA GLN A 255 15.22 -16.74 -2.95
C GLN A 255 15.30 -17.48 -1.60
N VAL A 256 15.62 -16.76 -0.51
CA VAL A 256 15.59 -17.30 0.86
C VAL A 256 14.17 -17.75 1.22
N GLU A 257 13.15 -16.95 0.88
CA GLU A 257 11.73 -17.30 1.11
C GLU A 257 11.30 -18.54 0.32
N ASP A 258 11.83 -18.72 -0.89
CA ASP A 258 11.67 -19.94 -1.69
C ASP A 258 12.30 -21.16 -1.03
N THR A 259 13.55 -21.02 -0.59
CA THR A 259 14.29 -22.11 0.03
C THR A 259 13.68 -22.55 1.37
N THR A 260 13.24 -21.57 2.17
CA THR A 260 12.58 -21.80 3.46
C THR A 260 11.09 -22.09 3.36
N LYS A 261 10.53 -22.15 2.14
CA LYS A 261 9.12 -22.51 1.85
C LYS A 261 8.11 -21.60 2.56
N VAL A 262 8.39 -20.29 2.63
CA VAL A 262 7.46 -19.30 3.19
C VAL A 262 6.12 -19.38 2.44
N PRO A 263 4.98 -19.55 3.14
CA PRO A 263 3.67 -19.60 2.50
C PRO A 263 3.34 -18.32 1.72
N GLN A 264 2.63 -18.45 0.60
CA GLN A 264 2.30 -17.33 -0.29
C GLN A 264 1.57 -16.18 0.42
N LYS A 265 0.74 -16.47 1.44
CA LYS A 265 0.04 -15.45 2.25
C LYS A 265 1.01 -14.46 2.93
N PHE A 266 2.24 -14.88 3.23
CA PHE A 266 3.24 -14.10 3.96
C PHE A 266 4.34 -13.53 3.06
N ARG A 267 4.24 -13.71 1.74
CA ARG A 267 5.19 -13.15 0.78
C ARG A 267 4.71 -11.81 0.24
N TYR A 268 5.66 -11.04 -0.31
CA TYR A 268 5.34 -9.78 -0.96
C TYR A 268 4.33 -9.99 -2.11
N PRO A 269 3.15 -9.33 -2.09
CA PRO A 269 2.15 -9.46 -3.14
C PRO A 269 2.71 -8.99 -4.49
N PHE A 270 2.53 -9.79 -5.54
CA PHE A 270 2.92 -9.44 -6.91
C PHE A 270 4.42 -9.09 -7.06
N PHE A 271 5.30 -9.77 -6.32
CA PHE A 271 6.72 -9.45 -6.30
C PHE A 271 7.35 -9.53 -7.70
N THR A 272 7.07 -10.59 -8.46
CA THR A 272 7.69 -10.80 -9.78
C THR A 272 7.12 -9.84 -10.82
N GLU A 273 5.82 -9.58 -10.76
CA GLU A 273 5.09 -8.58 -11.54
C GLU A 273 5.67 -7.17 -11.31
N MET A 274 5.99 -6.83 -10.05
CA MET A 274 6.66 -5.58 -9.71
C MET A 274 8.01 -5.45 -10.42
N LEU A 275 8.82 -6.51 -10.45
CA LEU A 275 10.12 -6.48 -11.13
C LEU A 275 9.99 -6.15 -12.63
N TRP A 276 8.97 -6.70 -13.29
CA TRP A 276 8.68 -6.38 -14.69
C TRP A 276 8.32 -4.91 -14.89
N TYR A 277 7.49 -4.34 -14.02
CA TYR A 277 7.19 -2.92 -14.08
C TYR A 277 8.42 -2.06 -13.74
N VAL A 278 9.31 -2.49 -12.85
CA VAL A 278 10.58 -1.77 -12.59
C VAL A 278 11.39 -1.65 -13.88
N LEU A 279 11.59 -2.77 -14.59
CA LEU A 279 12.30 -2.78 -15.87
C LEU A 279 11.65 -1.86 -16.90
N GLU A 280 10.33 -1.98 -17.07
CA GLU A 280 9.56 -1.15 -17.99
C GLU A 280 9.72 0.34 -17.68
N ARG A 281 9.62 0.73 -16.41
CA ARG A 281 9.71 2.12 -16.00
C ARG A 281 11.09 2.71 -16.21
N TYR A 282 12.17 1.96 -15.98
CA TYR A 282 13.52 2.42 -16.33
C TYR A 282 13.69 2.61 -17.84
N VAL A 283 13.22 1.65 -18.66
CA VAL A 283 13.26 1.77 -20.12
C VAL A 283 12.46 2.98 -20.60
N HIS A 284 11.24 3.17 -20.09
CA HIS A 284 10.41 4.31 -20.46
C HIS A 284 11.04 5.65 -20.04
N CYS A 285 11.58 5.75 -18.82
CA CYS A 285 12.16 7.00 -18.32
C CYS A 285 13.49 7.38 -19.03
N LEU A 286 14.28 6.39 -19.47
CA LEU A 286 15.64 6.63 -20.01
C LEU A 286 15.71 6.52 -21.53
N LEU A 287 14.96 5.59 -22.14
CA LEU A 287 14.92 5.40 -23.60
C LEU A 287 13.67 5.99 -24.26
N GLY A 288 12.66 6.39 -23.48
CA GLY A 288 11.40 6.93 -24.01
C GLY A 288 10.48 5.87 -24.62
N ARG A 289 10.84 4.59 -24.55
CA ARG A 289 10.05 3.48 -25.11
C ARG A 289 9.12 2.91 -24.05
N SER A 290 7.83 2.90 -24.32
CA SER A 290 6.86 2.21 -23.47
C SER A 290 6.78 0.75 -23.90
N HIS A 291 6.62 -0.16 -22.94
CA HIS A 291 6.25 -1.56 -23.22
C HIS A 291 4.88 -1.91 -22.66
N LEU A 292 4.15 -0.93 -22.14
CA LEU A 292 2.77 -1.11 -21.67
C LEU A 292 1.76 -1.03 -22.82
N THR A 293 0.64 -1.72 -22.69
CA THR A 293 -0.48 -1.70 -23.65
C THR A 293 -1.24 -0.37 -23.67
N THR A 294 -1.18 0.39 -22.57
CA THR A 294 -1.98 1.61 -22.35
C THR A 294 -1.17 2.90 -22.46
N THR A 295 0.15 2.82 -22.62
CA THR A 295 1.06 3.98 -22.61
C THR A 295 1.81 4.06 -23.92
N SER A 296 1.85 5.25 -24.50
CA SER A 296 2.62 5.55 -25.72
C SER A 296 4.07 5.91 -25.41
N ASP A 297 4.94 5.83 -26.42
CA ASP A 297 6.33 6.28 -26.30
C ASP A 297 6.41 7.78 -25.98
N MET A 298 7.42 8.15 -25.19
CA MET A 298 7.73 9.52 -24.82
C MET A 298 8.81 10.09 -25.74
N VAL A 299 8.54 11.26 -26.32
CA VAL A 299 9.54 11.99 -27.11
C VAL A 299 10.57 12.59 -26.19
N LEU A 300 11.78 12.02 -26.17
CA LEU A 300 12.92 12.58 -25.46
C LEU A 300 13.51 13.73 -26.28
N SER A 301 13.76 14.86 -25.62
CA SER A 301 14.48 15.98 -26.25
C SER A 301 15.88 15.54 -26.67
N PRO A 302 16.34 15.85 -27.91
CA PRO A 302 17.71 15.58 -28.33
C PRO A 302 18.76 16.26 -27.45
N ASP A 303 18.39 17.39 -26.83
CA ASP A 303 19.26 18.18 -25.95
C ASP A 303 19.18 17.71 -24.48
N ARG A 304 18.45 16.63 -24.19
CA ARG A 304 18.34 16.09 -22.83
C ARG A 304 19.74 15.69 -22.34
N PRO A 305 20.20 16.22 -21.20
CA PRO A 305 21.48 15.79 -20.64
C PRO A 305 21.43 14.31 -20.30
N HIS A 306 22.55 13.63 -20.50
CA HIS A 306 22.70 12.23 -20.11
C HIS A 306 22.43 12.07 -18.61
N ILE A 307 21.58 11.10 -18.27
CA ILE A 307 21.23 10.80 -16.88
C ILE A 307 22.14 9.68 -16.40
N HIS A 308 22.91 9.93 -15.35
CA HIS A 308 23.75 8.90 -14.76
C HIS A 308 22.98 8.09 -13.72
N LEU A 309 23.07 6.77 -13.82
CA LEU A 309 22.58 5.80 -12.85
C LEU A 309 23.60 5.57 -11.75
N THR A 310 23.10 5.29 -10.54
CA THR A 310 24.00 4.76 -9.51
C THR A 310 24.39 3.33 -9.83
N TYR A 311 25.54 2.89 -9.30
CA TYR A 311 25.98 1.49 -9.42
C TYR A 311 24.91 0.51 -8.93
N ALA A 312 24.24 0.83 -7.80
CA ALA A 312 23.22 -0.03 -7.21
C ALA A 312 22.02 -0.24 -8.14
N GLU A 313 21.56 0.83 -8.81
CA GLU A 313 20.47 0.74 -9.77
C GLU A 313 20.88 -0.07 -11.01
N LEU A 314 22.03 0.27 -11.62
CA LEU A 314 22.50 -0.40 -12.83
C LEU A 314 22.77 -1.89 -12.59
N HIS A 315 23.43 -2.23 -11.49
CA HIS A 315 23.65 -3.61 -11.06
C HIS A 315 22.32 -4.30 -10.77
N GLY A 316 21.41 -3.64 -10.05
CA GLY A 316 20.08 -4.17 -9.74
C GLY A 316 19.25 -4.50 -10.98
N LEU A 317 19.27 -3.65 -12.01
CA LEU A 317 18.59 -3.94 -13.28
C LEU A 317 19.13 -5.20 -13.96
N LYS A 318 20.45 -5.39 -13.94
CA LYS A 318 21.08 -6.62 -14.43
C LYS A 318 20.63 -7.84 -13.62
N GLU A 319 20.61 -7.73 -12.29
CA GLU A 319 20.17 -8.81 -11.40
C GLU A 319 18.68 -9.17 -11.61
N ILE A 320 17.80 -8.19 -11.86
CA ILE A 320 16.39 -8.48 -12.21
C ILE A 320 16.31 -9.30 -13.49
N VAL A 321 17.04 -8.92 -14.55
CA VAL A 321 17.04 -9.66 -15.82
C VAL A 321 17.55 -11.09 -15.61
N MET A 322 18.61 -11.27 -14.83
CA MET A 322 19.15 -12.59 -14.51
C MET A 322 18.14 -13.42 -13.71
N TYR A 323 17.54 -12.84 -12.67
CA TYR A 323 16.53 -13.49 -11.85
C TYR A 323 15.33 -13.95 -12.69
N LEU A 324 14.73 -13.06 -13.49
CA LEU A 324 13.60 -13.38 -14.36
C LEU A 324 13.95 -14.44 -15.43
N HIS A 325 15.21 -14.48 -15.89
CA HIS A 325 15.67 -15.50 -16.82
C HIS A 325 15.74 -16.89 -16.16
N MET A 326 16.18 -16.95 -14.91
CA MET A 326 16.31 -18.20 -14.13
C MET A 326 14.96 -18.77 -13.67
N LEU A 327 13.90 -17.97 -13.64
CA LEU A 327 12.57 -18.44 -13.27
C LEU A 327 11.97 -19.41 -14.33
N PRO A 328 11.30 -20.49 -13.89
CA PRO A 328 10.48 -21.31 -14.77
C PRO A 328 9.42 -20.48 -15.51
N ALA A 329 9.07 -20.87 -16.73
CA ALA A 329 8.14 -20.11 -17.58
C ALA A 329 6.81 -19.77 -16.88
N ASN A 330 6.26 -20.70 -16.10
CA ASN A 330 5.01 -20.55 -15.34
C ASN A 330 5.15 -19.71 -14.06
N LYS A 331 6.37 -19.32 -13.67
CA LYS A 331 6.65 -18.45 -12.52
C LYS A 331 7.14 -17.06 -12.93
N LYS A 332 7.26 -16.80 -14.23
CA LYS A 332 7.71 -15.48 -14.72
C LYS A 332 6.70 -14.39 -14.44
N ASN A 333 5.41 -14.71 -14.24
CA ASN A 333 4.34 -13.78 -13.87
C ASN A 333 4.43 -12.45 -14.63
N VAL A 334 4.49 -12.53 -15.97
CA VAL A 334 4.50 -11.34 -16.82
C VAL A 334 3.14 -10.67 -16.68
N PRO A 335 3.06 -9.39 -16.25
CA PRO A 335 1.77 -8.71 -16.11
C PRO A 335 1.06 -8.51 -17.45
N ASP A 336 -0.27 -8.60 -17.47
CA ASP A 336 -1.10 -8.44 -18.67
C ASP A 336 -0.92 -7.09 -19.39
N LEU A 337 -0.48 -6.06 -18.65
CA LEU A 337 -0.22 -4.75 -19.23
C LEU A 337 1.07 -4.71 -20.07
N ILE A 338 1.98 -5.67 -19.92
CA ILE A 338 3.21 -5.72 -20.73
C ILE A 338 2.89 -6.38 -22.08
N ARG A 339 3.11 -5.63 -23.16
CA ARG A 339 2.80 -6.07 -24.54
C ARG A 339 3.59 -7.32 -24.93
N ASP A 340 4.90 -7.27 -24.73
CA ASP A 340 5.79 -8.40 -24.99
C ASP A 340 7.01 -8.30 -24.08
N PRO A 341 7.29 -9.32 -23.25
CA PRO A 341 8.44 -9.31 -22.35
C PRO A 341 9.79 -9.38 -23.09
N VAL A 342 9.86 -9.90 -24.33
CA VAL A 342 11.13 -10.11 -25.05
C VAL A 342 11.75 -8.79 -25.51
N PRO A 343 11.04 -7.90 -26.24
CA PRO A 343 11.53 -6.57 -26.58
C PRO A 343 11.90 -5.73 -25.35
N LEU A 344 11.11 -5.84 -24.26
CA LEU A 344 11.44 -5.16 -23.01
C LEU A 344 12.82 -5.57 -22.49
N ILE A 345 13.11 -6.87 -22.42
CA ILE A 345 14.43 -7.37 -21.97
C ILE A 345 15.55 -6.92 -22.92
N GLN A 346 15.30 -6.82 -24.23
CA GLN A 346 16.28 -6.31 -25.20
C GLN A 346 16.58 -4.82 -24.97
N ASP A 347 15.56 -4.01 -24.69
CA ASP A 347 15.73 -2.59 -24.37
C ASP A 347 16.44 -2.38 -23.03
N VAL A 348 16.15 -3.22 -22.02
CA VAL A 348 16.90 -3.20 -20.75
C VAL A 348 18.37 -3.51 -20.98
N ARG A 349 18.71 -4.49 -21.82
CA ARG A 349 20.12 -4.79 -22.16
C ARG A 349 20.79 -3.62 -22.87
N THR A 350 20.07 -2.96 -23.78
CA THR A 350 20.56 -1.75 -24.47
C THR A 350 20.82 -0.63 -23.47
N LEU A 351 19.89 -0.39 -22.55
CA LEU A 351 20.02 0.59 -21.46
C LEU A 351 21.24 0.27 -20.58
N ILE A 352 21.39 -0.97 -20.12
CA ILE A 352 22.55 -1.37 -19.31
C ILE A 352 23.87 -1.11 -20.07
N GLY A 353 23.90 -1.38 -21.37
CA GLY A 353 25.04 -1.07 -22.23
C GLY A 353 25.35 0.42 -22.33
N GLN A 354 24.32 1.27 -22.51
CA GLN A 354 24.48 2.73 -22.61
C GLN A 354 24.96 3.38 -21.30
N HIS A 355 24.59 2.78 -20.16
CA HIS A 355 24.89 3.30 -18.83
C HIS A 355 26.13 2.67 -18.17
N CYS A 356 26.89 1.81 -18.88
CA CYS A 356 28.03 1.08 -18.29
C CYS A 356 29.20 1.98 -17.84
N GLN A 357 29.27 3.21 -18.34
CA GLN A 357 30.31 4.20 -18.02
C GLN A 357 29.76 5.39 -17.21
N ASP A 358 28.63 5.20 -16.52
CA ASP A 358 28.04 6.27 -15.74
C ASP A 358 28.94 6.79 -14.62
N SER A 359 28.99 8.11 -14.48
CA SER A 359 29.73 8.79 -13.42
C SER A 359 28.98 8.69 -12.10
N ARG A 360 29.67 8.16 -11.08
CA ARG A 360 29.15 8.05 -9.72
C ARG A 360 28.81 9.42 -9.11
N GLU A 361 29.57 10.45 -9.44
CA GLU A 361 29.35 11.80 -8.90
C GLU A 361 28.11 12.45 -9.54
N LEU A 362 27.96 12.30 -10.86
CA LEU A 362 26.84 12.88 -11.59
C LEU A 362 25.52 12.11 -11.37
N ALA A 363 25.59 10.85 -10.91
CA ALA A 363 24.42 10.07 -10.50
C ALA A 363 23.73 10.62 -9.23
N ILE A 364 24.41 11.46 -8.44
CA ILE A 364 23.88 12.03 -7.20
C ILE A 364 23.13 13.32 -7.52
N THR A 365 21.94 13.16 -8.11
CA THR A 365 21.09 14.27 -8.56
C THR A 365 20.17 14.82 -7.46
N GLY A 366 19.97 14.06 -6.38
CA GLY A 366 18.97 14.32 -5.35
C GLY A 366 17.52 14.16 -5.81
N ARG A 367 17.31 13.59 -7.00
CA ARG A 367 15.99 13.35 -7.58
C ARG A 367 15.88 11.89 -8.02
N PRO A 368 14.76 11.20 -7.75
CA PRO A 368 14.58 9.82 -8.18
C PRO A 368 14.39 9.78 -9.70
N ILE A 369 15.01 8.80 -10.36
CA ILE A 369 14.85 8.59 -11.81
C ILE A 369 13.41 8.17 -12.13
N LEU A 370 12.85 7.28 -11.32
CA LEU A 370 11.49 6.76 -11.45
C LEU A 370 10.41 7.74 -10.96
N SER A 371 10.66 9.04 -11.05
CA SER A 371 9.70 10.05 -10.62
C SER A 371 8.38 9.94 -11.40
N VAL A 372 7.32 10.42 -10.77
CA VAL A 372 6.01 10.59 -11.38
C VAL A 372 6.09 11.66 -12.48
N PHE A 373 6.17 11.24 -13.74
CA PHE A 373 6.29 12.16 -14.88
C PHE A 373 4.96 12.86 -15.28
N GLU A 374 3.82 12.43 -14.76
CA GLU A 374 2.51 12.93 -15.22
C GLU A 374 2.09 14.29 -14.65
N ASP A 375 2.73 14.79 -13.58
CA ASP A 375 2.42 16.13 -13.06
C ASP A 375 2.95 17.26 -13.96
N GLN A 376 3.86 16.96 -14.89
CA GLN A 376 4.31 17.96 -15.87
C GLN A 376 3.33 18.12 -17.04
N GLU A 377 2.71 17.05 -17.53
CA GLU A 377 1.67 17.17 -18.57
C GLU A 377 0.43 17.94 -18.07
N ASN A 378 0.00 17.69 -16.83
CA ASN A 378 -1.14 18.40 -16.24
C ASN A 378 -0.80 19.85 -15.87
N ARG A 379 0.46 20.18 -15.59
CA ARG A 379 0.89 21.58 -15.45
C ARG A 379 0.89 22.33 -16.78
N VAL A 380 1.31 21.70 -17.87
CA VAL A 380 1.31 22.34 -19.20
C VAL A 380 -0.11 22.56 -19.72
N LYS A 381 -1.03 21.61 -19.50
CA LYS A 381 -2.45 21.75 -19.87
C LYS A 381 -3.20 22.86 -19.09
N ASN A 382 -2.78 23.16 -17.86
CA ASN A 382 -3.39 24.23 -17.05
C ASN A 382 -2.87 25.65 -17.40
N TYR A 383 -1.75 25.78 -18.11
CA TYR A 383 -1.24 27.07 -18.60
C TYR A 383 -1.84 27.49 -19.95
N THR A 384 -2.35 26.55 -20.75
CA THR A 384 -2.97 26.86 -22.05
C THR A 384 -4.44 27.26 -21.95
N TYR A 385 -5.15 26.89 -20.87
CA TYR A 385 -6.56 27.25 -20.68
C TYR A 385 -6.82 28.60 -19.99
N SER A 386 -5.77 29.29 -19.53
CA SER A 386 -5.89 30.56 -18.79
C SER A 386 -5.67 31.81 -19.66
N ARG A 387 -5.59 31.67 -20.99
CA ARG A 387 -5.33 32.79 -21.92
C ARG A 387 -6.35 32.87 -23.06
N SER A 388 -7.62 33.06 -22.72
CA SER A 388 -8.58 33.67 -23.65
C SER A 388 -9.81 34.24 -22.94
N SER A 389 -9.89 35.57 -22.98
CA SER A 389 -11.13 36.36 -23.06
C SER A 389 -11.94 36.58 -21.78
N GLY A 390 -11.67 37.71 -21.13
CA GLY A 390 -12.64 38.37 -20.26
C GLY A 390 -13.59 39.27 -21.05
N VAL A 391 -14.87 39.30 -20.66
CA VAL A 391 -15.76 40.48 -20.79
C VAL A 391 -16.67 40.53 -19.56
N ARG A 392 -16.83 41.76 -19.04
CA ARG A 392 -17.52 42.16 -17.81
C ARG A 392 -19.05 41.97 -17.86
N GLY A 393 -19.67 41.86 -16.68
CA GLY A 393 -21.09 42.11 -16.49
C GLY A 393 -21.56 41.96 -15.03
N SER A 394 -21.74 43.09 -14.35
CA SER A 394 -22.17 43.24 -12.95
C SER A 394 -23.66 42.93 -12.73
N ASN A 395 -24.04 42.30 -11.60
CA ASN A 395 -24.93 42.88 -10.57
C ASN A 395 -25.54 41.87 -9.58
N LYS A 396 -25.67 42.39 -8.35
CA LYS A 396 -26.36 41.97 -7.12
C LYS A 396 -27.65 41.15 -7.26
N VAL A 397 -27.98 40.31 -6.25
CA VAL A 397 -28.94 40.55 -5.15
C VAL A 397 -29.12 39.24 -4.35
N GLY A 398 -29.34 39.35 -3.03
CA GLY A 398 -29.31 38.25 -2.06
C GLY A 398 -30.65 37.61 -1.67
N ARG A 399 -30.52 36.42 -1.04
CA ARG A 399 -31.34 35.76 0.02
C ARG A 399 -32.85 35.50 -0.22
N PRO A 400 -33.53 34.64 0.58
CA PRO A 400 -33.05 33.63 1.54
C PRO A 400 -33.79 32.26 1.49
N SER A 401 -33.24 31.35 2.29
CA SER A 401 -33.76 30.09 2.85
C SER A 401 -35.17 30.15 3.49
N LYS A 402 -35.94 29.06 3.38
CA LYS A 402 -37.08 28.76 4.26
C LYS A 402 -37.03 27.33 4.79
N THR A 403 -37.06 27.25 6.12
CA THR A 403 -37.38 26.11 6.99
C THR A 403 -38.89 25.89 7.09
N SER A 404 -39.36 24.65 7.28
CA SER A 404 -40.67 24.38 7.89
C SER A 404 -40.70 23.01 8.59
N LEU A 405 -41.21 23.04 9.82
CA LEU A 405 -41.41 21.93 10.75
C LEU A 405 -42.85 21.35 10.65
N SER A 406 -42.97 20.09 11.11
CA SER A 406 -44.09 19.42 11.79
C SER A 406 -45.44 19.21 11.07
N HIS A 407 -45.93 17.96 11.01
CA HIS A 407 -46.92 17.42 11.98
C HIS A 407 -47.26 15.94 11.74
N ASP A 408 -47.61 15.27 12.84
CA ASP A 408 -47.97 13.86 12.99
C ASP A 408 -49.46 13.75 13.36
N ARG A 409 -50.20 12.79 12.78
CA ARG A 409 -51.51 12.27 13.25
C ARG A 409 -51.76 10.87 12.66
N GLY A 410 -52.10 9.92 13.52
CA GLY A 410 -52.28 8.50 13.20
C GLY A 410 -53.73 7.99 13.05
N GLY A 411 -53.81 6.67 12.84
CA GLY A 411 -55.01 5.79 12.75
C GLY A 411 -55.26 5.30 11.32
N GLY A 412 -55.39 4.02 10.95
CA GLY A 412 -55.38 2.70 11.60
C GLY A 412 -55.92 1.69 10.55
N GLY A 413 -55.39 0.47 10.44
CA GLY A 413 -55.99 -0.61 9.62
C GLY A 413 -55.06 -1.45 8.73
N ASP A 414 -54.65 -2.60 9.27
CA ASP A 414 -54.43 -3.92 8.65
C ASP A 414 -53.36 -4.21 7.56
N LYS A 415 -52.52 -5.20 7.89
CA LYS A 415 -51.77 -6.16 7.03
C LYS A 415 -51.10 -5.64 5.75
N ASN A 416 -49.96 -4.97 5.91
CA ASN A 416 -48.80 -5.16 5.06
C ASN A 416 -47.59 -4.49 5.73
N GLY A 417 -46.65 -5.28 6.27
CA GLY A 417 -45.37 -4.73 6.72
C GLY A 417 -44.72 -3.92 5.58
N PRO A 418 -44.01 -2.81 5.87
CA PRO A 418 -43.47 -1.97 4.83
C PRO A 418 -42.52 -2.79 3.98
N ARG A 419 -42.91 -3.11 2.74
CA ARG A 419 -42.03 -3.72 1.74
C ARG A 419 -40.89 -2.74 1.51
N ARG A 420 -39.77 -2.97 2.19
CA ARG A 420 -38.55 -2.16 2.12
C ARG A 420 -38.01 -2.26 0.69
N ARG A 421 -38.46 -1.37 -0.19
CA ARG A 421 -38.09 -1.38 -1.60
C ARG A 421 -36.60 -1.06 -1.69
N ARG A 422 -35.82 -2.02 -2.18
CA ARG A 422 -34.37 -1.84 -2.38
C ARG A 422 -34.11 -0.67 -3.31
N THR A 423 -33.05 0.09 -3.03
CA THR A 423 -32.63 1.26 -3.79
C THR A 423 -31.62 0.85 -4.87
N ARG A 424 -31.66 1.51 -6.02
CA ARG A 424 -30.74 1.24 -7.15
C ARG A 424 -29.32 1.68 -6.80
N CYS A 425 -28.28 0.92 -7.20
CA CYS A 425 -26.87 1.26 -6.93
C CYS A 425 -26.34 2.44 -7.74
N LYS A 426 -27.03 2.84 -8.81
CA LYS A 426 -26.65 3.92 -9.74
C LYS A 426 -25.34 3.70 -10.52
N LYS A 427 -24.65 2.57 -10.33
CA LYS A 427 -23.34 2.27 -10.95
C LYS A 427 -23.31 1.06 -11.87
N CYS A 428 -24.19 0.06 -11.67
CA CYS A 428 -24.23 -1.11 -12.55
C CYS A 428 -24.69 -0.74 -13.97
N GLU A 429 -24.36 -1.58 -14.94
CA GLU A 429 -24.68 -1.37 -16.37
C GLU A 429 -26.17 -1.02 -16.58
N ALA A 430 -27.09 -1.76 -15.95
CA ALA A 430 -28.52 -1.48 -16.02
C ALA A 430 -28.92 -0.12 -15.40
N CYS A 431 -28.20 0.38 -14.39
CA CYS A 431 -28.45 1.71 -13.84
C CYS A 431 -28.03 2.85 -14.76
N GLN A 432 -27.00 2.62 -15.58
CA GLN A 432 -26.42 3.60 -16.48
C GLN A 432 -27.12 3.64 -17.85
N ARG A 433 -27.84 2.58 -18.22
CA ARG A 433 -28.64 2.54 -19.46
C ARG A 433 -29.74 3.61 -19.49
N SER A 434 -30.02 4.10 -20.69
CA SER A 434 -31.21 4.89 -21.02
C SER A 434 -32.47 4.01 -21.03
N ASP A 435 -33.65 4.62 -20.96
CA ASP A 435 -34.91 3.87 -21.05
C ASP A 435 -35.10 3.36 -22.48
N CYS A 436 -35.40 2.06 -22.64
CA CYS A 436 -35.37 1.40 -23.95
C CYS A 436 -36.50 1.79 -24.92
N GLY A 437 -37.49 2.58 -24.48
CA GLY A 437 -38.65 2.99 -25.30
C GLY A 437 -39.70 1.90 -25.59
N GLU A 438 -39.31 0.62 -25.64
CA GLU A 438 -40.17 -0.45 -26.19
C GLU A 438 -40.78 -1.39 -25.15
N CYS A 439 -40.24 -1.49 -23.93
CA CYS A 439 -40.78 -2.41 -22.93
C CYS A 439 -42.12 -1.91 -22.35
N SER A 440 -42.95 -2.81 -21.80
CA SER A 440 -44.25 -2.46 -21.22
C SER A 440 -44.21 -1.32 -20.20
N PHE A 441 -43.14 -1.23 -19.40
CA PHE A 441 -42.95 -0.11 -18.47
C PHE A 441 -42.50 1.19 -19.13
N CYS A 442 -41.78 1.14 -20.26
CA CYS A 442 -41.50 2.33 -21.06
C CYS A 442 -42.77 2.80 -21.78
N LEU A 443 -43.55 1.89 -22.36
CA LEU A 443 -44.82 2.20 -23.02
C LEU A 443 -45.86 2.82 -22.06
N ASP A 444 -45.75 2.57 -20.76
CA ASP A 444 -46.56 3.24 -19.73
C ASP A 444 -46.02 4.63 -19.35
N MET A 445 -44.75 4.96 -19.59
CA MET A 445 -44.22 6.27 -19.19
C MET A 445 -44.79 7.41 -20.04
N VAL A 446 -45.20 8.49 -19.38
CA VAL A 446 -45.76 9.70 -20.01
C VAL A 446 -44.84 10.27 -21.11
N LYS A 447 -43.52 10.23 -20.92
CA LYS A 447 -42.55 10.71 -21.91
C LYS A 447 -42.49 9.88 -23.20
N PHE A 448 -43.06 8.68 -23.18
CA PHE A 448 -43.22 7.80 -24.35
C PHE A 448 -44.70 7.69 -24.78
N GLY A 449 -45.57 8.61 -24.31
CA GLY A 449 -47.00 8.66 -24.67
C GLY A 449 -47.91 7.75 -23.83
N GLY A 450 -47.38 7.12 -22.79
CA GLY A 450 -48.12 6.20 -21.93
C GLY A 450 -48.99 6.85 -20.84
N PRO A 451 -49.94 6.10 -20.24
CA PRO A 451 -50.88 6.61 -19.24
C PRO A 451 -50.27 6.85 -17.84
N GLY A 452 -49.02 6.45 -17.60
CA GLY A 452 -48.26 6.74 -16.38
C GLY A 452 -48.73 6.04 -15.11
N ARG A 453 -49.48 4.94 -15.24
CA ARG A 453 -50.18 4.30 -14.10
C ARG A 453 -49.30 3.29 -13.36
N ALA A 454 -48.36 2.62 -14.03
CA ALA A 454 -47.57 1.53 -13.46
C ALA A 454 -46.46 2.03 -12.51
N LYS A 455 -45.93 3.25 -12.74
CA LYS A 455 -44.84 3.86 -11.95
C LYS A 455 -43.63 2.92 -11.74
N GLN A 456 -43.32 2.10 -12.74
CA GLN A 456 -42.17 1.20 -12.75
C GLN A 456 -41.04 1.77 -13.61
N THR A 457 -39.79 1.37 -13.30
CA THR A 457 -38.64 1.69 -14.15
C THR A 457 -38.59 0.72 -15.35
N CYS A 458 -38.00 1.15 -16.46
CA CYS A 458 -37.75 0.30 -17.62
C CYS A 458 -37.15 -1.06 -17.22
N ASN A 459 -37.58 -2.15 -17.86
CA ASN A 459 -37.08 -3.50 -17.58
C ASN A 459 -35.55 -3.61 -17.74
N MET A 460 -35.02 -2.99 -18.80
CA MET A 460 -33.58 -2.95 -19.08
C MET A 460 -32.79 -2.10 -18.07
N ARG A 461 -33.50 -1.40 -17.18
CA ARG A 461 -32.95 -0.55 -16.14
C ARG A 461 -33.17 -1.11 -14.73
N GLN A 462 -33.70 -2.32 -14.60
CA GLN A 462 -33.76 -2.96 -13.29
C GLN A 462 -32.35 -3.17 -12.74
N CYS A 463 -32.11 -2.69 -11.53
CA CYS A 463 -30.77 -2.66 -10.95
C CYS A 463 -30.29 -4.08 -10.63
N LEU A 464 -29.11 -4.46 -11.13
CA LEU A 464 -28.50 -5.77 -10.90
C LEU A 464 -28.01 -5.96 -9.46
N GLN A 465 -27.67 -4.86 -8.78
CA GLN A 465 -27.18 -4.87 -7.39
C GLN A 465 -27.98 -3.90 -6.50
N PRO A 466 -29.24 -4.22 -6.16
CA PRO A 466 -30.09 -3.31 -5.40
C PRO A 466 -29.72 -3.30 -3.91
N MET A 467 -29.42 -2.12 -3.37
CA MET A 467 -28.96 -1.89 -2.00
C MET A 467 -30.13 -1.62 -1.05
N LEU A 468 -29.93 -1.83 0.25
CA LEU A 468 -30.89 -1.36 1.25
C LEU A 468 -30.83 0.18 1.34
N PRO A 469 -31.97 0.87 1.54
CA PRO A 469 -31.97 2.31 1.84
C PRO A 469 -31.05 2.62 3.02
N VAL A 470 -30.43 3.82 3.05
CA VAL A 470 -29.56 4.25 4.17
C VAL A 470 -30.35 4.33 5.50
N THR A 471 -31.68 4.46 5.41
CA THR A 471 -32.62 4.44 6.54
C THR A 471 -33.06 3.03 6.93
N ALA A 472 -32.54 1.97 6.31
CA ALA A 472 -32.91 0.60 6.62
C ALA A 472 -32.27 0.13 7.92
N ALA A 473 -33.11 -0.02 8.94
CA ALA A 473 -32.78 -0.48 10.28
C ALA A 473 -33.10 -1.97 10.47
N CYS A 474 -32.22 -2.75 11.07
CA CYS A 474 -32.47 -4.15 11.43
C CYS A 474 -33.52 -4.23 12.53
N VAL A 475 -34.54 -5.08 12.35
CA VAL A 475 -35.62 -5.23 13.35
C VAL A 475 -35.13 -5.76 14.70
N HIS A 476 -33.96 -6.39 14.75
CA HIS A 476 -33.39 -6.97 15.97
C HIS A 476 -32.32 -6.12 16.64
N CYS A 477 -31.64 -5.22 15.91
CA CYS A 477 -30.51 -4.47 16.47
C CYS A 477 -30.51 -2.96 16.17
N GLY A 478 -31.58 -2.43 15.58
CA GLY A 478 -31.68 -1.01 15.23
C GLY A 478 -30.95 -0.72 13.94
#